data_AF-A0AAN6X737-F1
#
_entry.id   AF-A0AAN6X737-F1
#
_cell.length_a   1.000
_cell.length_b   1.000
_cell.length_c   1.000
_cell.angle_alpha   90.00
_cell.angle_beta   90.00
_cell.angle_gamma   90.00
#
_symmetry.space_group_name_H-M   'P 1'
#
loop_
_entity.id
_entity.type
_entity.pdbx_description
1 polymer ?
#
loop_
_entity_poly.entity_id
_entity_poly.type
_entity_poly.pdbx_seq_one_letter_code
_entity_poly.pdbx_strand_id
1 'polypeptide(L)'
;MDAEDVTDLEDMKNTIWSTSRLYLRLLETFPNYVQDFQAKWNDWQQGISAHDPSTWSSVPSFTALTALGPQIIPLVVYQLALNQNDNTAVHLYTTLETDPLYLPGSSEVGPPALQILRLSFDRNRAVRNALADWAEYSEQVSRHSTSTMYTECAEYDTLLGFGKSIIPQVMLQYAHDIKAQSGAGVVSASGIGRGVLFWYELLHELVWGCKTGVQTVEFGEMYKRWEAWFQGGGGVEGVPRFGREAA
;
A
#
# COMPACT_ATOMS: atom_id res chain seq x y z
N MET A 1 -6.19 -36.39 12.72
CA MET A 1 -6.12 -35.11 12.01
C MET A 1 -7.48 -34.51 12.20
N ASP A 2 -7.57 -33.66 13.20
CA ASP A 2 -8.84 -33.14 13.71
C ASP A 2 -9.33 -32.02 12.78
N ALA A 3 -10.63 -31.75 12.77
CA ALA A 3 -11.24 -30.77 11.85
C ALA A 3 -10.60 -29.37 11.97
N GLU A 4 -10.06 -29.02 13.14
CA GLU A 4 -9.37 -27.77 13.45
C GLU A 4 -8.04 -27.64 12.69
N ASP A 5 -7.27 -28.73 12.56
CA ASP A 5 -5.99 -28.80 11.85
C ASP A 5 -6.16 -28.68 10.32
N VAL A 6 -7.34 -29.04 9.81
CA VAL A 6 -7.70 -28.88 8.39
C VAL A 6 -8.04 -27.41 8.08
N THR A 7 -8.77 -26.74 8.97
CA THR A 7 -9.18 -25.33 8.81
C THR A 7 -7.97 -24.38 8.86
N ASP A 8 -7.06 -24.58 9.81
CA ASP A 8 -5.84 -23.76 9.94
C ASP A 8 -4.94 -23.81 8.68
N LEU A 9 -4.84 -24.99 8.06
CA LEU A 9 -4.05 -25.19 6.85
C LEU A 9 -4.67 -24.50 5.63
N GLU A 10 -5.99 -24.51 5.53
CA GLU A 10 -6.72 -23.85 4.44
C GLU A 10 -6.64 -22.32 4.55
N ASP A 11 -6.78 -21.79 5.77
CA ASP A 11 -6.64 -20.36 6.05
C ASP A 11 -5.22 -19.84 5.75
N MET A 12 -4.19 -20.64 6.06
CA MET A 12 -2.81 -20.32 5.72
C MET A 12 -2.58 -20.26 4.20
N LYS A 13 -3.16 -21.20 3.44
CA LYS A 13 -3.08 -21.19 1.96
C LYS A 13 -3.76 -19.97 1.37
N ASN A 14 -4.95 -19.61 1.88
CA ASN A 14 -5.67 -18.41 1.45
C ASN A 14 -4.88 -17.14 1.73
N THR A 15 -4.20 -17.09 2.88
CA THR A 15 -3.31 -16.00 3.28
C THR A 15 -2.15 -15.84 2.31
N ILE A 16 -1.40 -16.91 2.06
CA ILE A 16 -0.25 -16.92 1.13
C ILE A 16 -0.69 -16.53 -0.28
N TRP A 17 -1.83 -17.05 -0.74
CA TRP A 17 -2.37 -16.72 -2.06
C TRP A 17 -2.75 -15.24 -2.18
N SER A 18 -3.43 -14.68 -1.17
CA SER A 18 -3.82 -13.26 -1.17
C SER A 18 -2.60 -12.35 -1.24
N THR A 19 -1.57 -12.62 -0.44
CA THR A 19 -0.30 -11.88 -0.45
C THR A 19 0.40 -12.00 -1.80
N SER A 20 0.50 -13.21 -2.33
CA SER A 20 1.13 -13.46 -3.64
C SER A 20 0.40 -12.71 -4.76
N ARG A 21 -0.93 -12.70 -4.73
CA ARG A 21 -1.76 -11.97 -5.70
C ARG A 21 -1.54 -10.46 -5.64
N LEU A 22 -1.43 -9.88 -4.45
CA LEU A 22 -1.12 -8.46 -4.30
C LEU A 22 0.26 -8.12 -4.88
N TYR A 23 1.28 -8.92 -4.54
CA TYR A 23 2.63 -8.76 -5.07
C TYR A 23 2.65 -8.84 -6.61
N LEU A 24 2.00 -9.84 -7.21
CA LEU A 24 1.97 -9.99 -8.67
C LEU A 24 1.31 -8.80 -9.36
N ARG A 25 0.23 -8.25 -8.79
CA ARG A 25 -0.40 -7.02 -9.32
C ARG A 25 0.55 -5.82 -9.24
N LEU A 26 1.29 -5.67 -8.15
CA LEU A 26 2.30 -4.61 -8.02
C LEU A 26 3.43 -4.78 -9.03
N LEU A 27 3.91 -6.01 -9.23
CA LEU A 27 4.94 -6.29 -10.22
C LEU A 27 4.48 -5.99 -11.65
N GLU A 28 3.23 -6.33 -11.98
CA GLU A 28 2.65 -6.07 -13.30
C GLU A 28 2.41 -4.57 -13.53
N THR A 29 1.92 -3.85 -12.52
CA THR A 29 1.49 -2.45 -12.66
C THR A 29 2.63 -1.46 -12.43
N PHE A 30 3.52 -1.74 -11.48
CA PHE A 30 4.60 -0.86 -11.03
C PHE A 30 5.93 -1.65 -10.93
N PRO A 31 6.48 -2.15 -12.05
CA PRO A 31 7.63 -3.05 -12.03
C PRO A 31 8.87 -2.41 -11.42
N ASN A 32 9.12 -1.12 -11.66
CA ASN A 32 10.30 -0.41 -11.13
C ASN A 32 10.26 -0.33 -9.59
N TYR A 33 9.07 -0.14 -9.01
CA TYR A 33 8.88 -0.14 -7.56
C TYR A 33 9.28 -1.50 -6.95
N VAL A 34 8.82 -2.60 -7.55
CA VAL A 34 9.15 -3.95 -7.06
C VAL A 34 10.63 -4.27 -7.27
N GLN A 35 11.20 -3.89 -8.41
CA GLN A 35 12.62 -4.11 -8.71
C GLN A 35 13.54 -3.33 -7.78
N ASP A 36 13.20 -2.08 -7.46
CA ASP A 36 13.99 -1.26 -6.53
C ASP A 36 14.02 -1.86 -5.11
N PHE A 37 12.85 -2.31 -4.63
CA PHE A 37 12.78 -3.07 -3.37
C PHE A 37 13.62 -4.34 -3.44
N GLN A 38 13.48 -5.15 -4.49
CA GLN A 38 14.24 -6.40 -4.63
C GLN A 38 15.75 -6.17 -4.65
N ALA A 39 16.22 -5.13 -5.35
CA ALA A 39 17.63 -4.77 -5.39
C ALA A 39 18.15 -4.43 -3.99
N LYS A 40 17.45 -3.56 -3.26
CA LYS A 40 17.82 -3.18 -1.87
C LYS A 40 17.70 -4.34 -0.89
N TRP A 41 16.67 -5.18 -1.04
CA TRP A 41 16.49 -6.40 -0.25
C TRP A 41 17.66 -7.37 -0.44
N ASN A 42 18.05 -7.64 -1.68
CA ASN A 42 19.16 -8.55 -1.98
C ASN A 42 20.50 -7.99 -1.47
N ASP A 43 20.74 -6.70 -1.63
CA ASP A 43 21.94 -6.03 -1.08
C ASP A 43 21.97 -6.12 0.46
N TRP A 44 20.81 -5.95 1.10
CA TRP A 44 20.66 -6.15 2.54
C TRP A 44 20.97 -7.58 2.98
N GLN A 45 20.37 -8.57 2.33
CA GLN A 45 20.61 -10.00 2.63
C GLN A 45 22.08 -10.40 2.47
N GLN A 46 22.79 -9.82 1.50
CA GLN A 46 24.23 -10.08 1.30
C GLN A 46 25.11 -9.38 2.34
N GLY A 47 24.68 -8.22 2.83
CA GLY A 47 25.44 -7.40 3.77
C GLY A 47 25.34 -7.85 5.23
N ILE A 48 24.33 -8.65 5.58
CA ILE A 48 24.08 -9.07 6.97
C ILE A 48 24.62 -10.47 7.28
N SER A 49 24.95 -10.71 8.55
CA SER A 49 25.19 -12.06 9.05
C SER A 49 23.86 -12.71 9.44
N ALA A 50 23.50 -13.82 8.80
CA ALA A 50 22.31 -14.59 9.15
C ALA A 50 22.30 -15.08 10.60
N HIS A 51 23.47 -15.17 11.24
CA HIS A 51 23.64 -15.66 12.61
C HIS A 51 23.75 -14.56 13.67
N ASP A 52 23.79 -13.28 13.27
CA ASP A 52 23.91 -12.16 14.20
C ASP A 52 22.87 -11.07 13.90
N PRO A 53 21.67 -11.17 14.52
CA PRO A 53 20.62 -10.16 14.37
C PRO A 53 21.03 -8.74 14.76
N SER A 54 22.05 -8.58 15.61
CA SER A 54 22.52 -7.25 16.02
C SER A 54 23.12 -6.44 14.87
N THR A 55 23.55 -7.13 13.81
CA THR A 55 24.14 -6.49 12.62
C THR A 55 23.09 -6.03 11.61
N TRP A 56 21.87 -6.56 11.67
CA TRP A 56 20.87 -6.41 10.61
C TRP A 56 20.48 -4.95 10.34
N SER A 57 20.40 -4.12 11.38
CA SER A 57 20.06 -2.70 11.24
C SER A 57 21.26 -1.78 11.01
N SER A 58 22.49 -2.30 11.11
CA SER A 58 23.71 -1.50 11.05
C SER A 58 24.25 -1.25 9.64
N VAL A 59 23.72 -1.96 8.65
CA VAL A 59 24.18 -1.90 7.26
C VAL A 59 23.45 -0.82 6.45
N PRO A 60 24.12 -0.10 5.53
CA PRO A 60 23.50 0.99 4.77
C PRO A 60 22.24 0.59 3.97
N SER A 61 22.20 -0.65 3.49
CA SER A 61 21.06 -1.21 2.75
C SER A 61 19.78 -1.35 3.59
N PHE A 62 19.91 -1.55 4.90
CA PHE A 62 18.76 -1.51 5.82
C PHE A 62 18.18 -0.10 5.91
N THR A 63 19.04 0.91 6.04
CA THR A 63 18.63 2.31 6.02
C THR A 63 17.95 2.66 4.69
N ALA A 64 18.49 2.16 3.57
CA ALA A 64 17.88 2.35 2.25
C ALA A 64 16.49 1.70 2.14
N LEU A 65 16.29 0.50 2.70
CA LEU A 65 14.98 -0.17 2.74
C LEU A 65 13.98 0.59 3.62
N THR A 66 14.38 0.97 4.83
CA THR A 66 13.51 1.69 5.77
C THR A 66 13.15 3.10 5.28
N ALA A 67 14.03 3.74 4.50
CA ALA A 67 13.74 5.01 3.84
C ALA A 67 12.63 4.92 2.78
N LEU A 68 12.34 3.73 2.23
CA LEU A 68 11.19 3.50 1.35
C LEU A 68 9.86 3.52 2.12
N GLY A 69 9.87 3.50 3.46
CA GLY A 69 8.67 3.66 4.29
C GLY A 69 7.69 2.48 4.31
N PRO A 70 6.58 2.57 5.06
CA PRO A 70 5.63 1.48 5.28
C PRO A 70 4.90 1.01 4.01
N GLN A 71 4.97 1.75 2.91
CA GLN A 71 4.43 1.32 1.62
C GLN A 71 5.10 0.05 1.08
N ILE A 72 6.34 -0.29 1.50
CA ILE A 72 6.97 -1.56 1.09
C ILE A 72 6.47 -2.78 1.88
N ILE A 73 5.62 -2.59 2.91
CA ILE A 73 5.12 -3.69 3.75
C ILE A 73 4.54 -4.85 2.92
N PRO A 74 3.71 -4.65 1.88
CA PRO A 74 3.22 -5.76 1.05
C PRO A 74 4.33 -6.59 0.39
N LEU A 75 5.46 -5.96 0.05
CA LEU A 75 6.61 -6.66 -0.55
C LEU A 75 7.40 -7.45 0.51
N VAL A 76 7.51 -6.92 1.74
CA VAL A 76 8.12 -7.62 2.88
C VAL A 76 7.27 -8.84 3.28
N VAL A 77 5.95 -8.67 3.36
CA VAL A 77 5.02 -9.78 3.66
C VAL A 77 5.10 -10.86 2.57
N TYR A 78 5.33 -10.49 1.31
CA TYR A 78 5.56 -11.48 0.25
C TYR A 78 6.83 -12.32 0.48
N GLN A 79 7.92 -11.74 1.03
CA GLN A 79 9.10 -12.53 1.43
C GLN A 79 8.74 -13.58 2.49
N LEU A 80 7.90 -13.22 3.48
CA LEU A 80 7.39 -14.17 4.48
C LEU A 80 6.50 -15.26 3.87
N ALA A 81 5.75 -14.93 2.82
CA ALA A 81 4.93 -15.91 2.09
C ALA A 81 5.79 -16.93 1.33
N LEU A 82 6.98 -16.53 0.86
CA LEU A 82 7.97 -17.43 0.25
C LEU A 82 8.72 -18.26 1.30
N ASN A 83 9.07 -17.66 2.43
CA ASN A 83 9.79 -18.31 3.52
C ASN A 83 9.28 -17.84 4.89
N GLN A 84 8.44 -18.66 5.52
CA GLN A 84 7.84 -18.38 6.82
C GLN A 84 8.85 -18.38 7.99
N ASN A 85 10.09 -18.79 7.75
CA ASN A 85 11.17 -18.76 8.74
C ASN A 85 12.13 -17.57 8.55
N ASP A 86 11.79 -16.62 7.67
CA ASP A 86 12.62 -15.45 7.40
C ASP A 86 12.53 -14.42 8.52
N ASN A 87 13.40 -14.58 9.52
CA ASN A 87 13.51 -13.65 10.65
C ASN A 87 13.95 -12.24 10.24
N THR A 88 14.63 -12.10 9.09
CA THR A 88 15.05 -10.78 8.60
C THR A 88 13.84 -10.03 8.03
N ALA A 89 12.93 -10.72 7.35
CA ALA A 89 11.67 -10.14 6.89
C ALA A 89 10.77 -9.74 8.08
N VAL A 90 10.72 -10.57 9.13
CA VAL A 90 10.03 -10.21 10.39
C VAL A 90 10.63 -8.93 10.98
N HIS A 91 11.96 -8.86 11.09
CA HIS A 91 12.66 -7.69 11.63
C HIS A 91 12.35 -6.41 10.85
N LEU A 92 12.45 -6.47 9.52
CA LEU A 92 12.13 -5.32 8.66
C LEU A 92 10.66 -4.92 8.78
N TYR A 93 9.73 -5.89 8.78
CA TYR A 93 8.31 -5.62 8.97
C TYR A 93 8.05 -4.87 10.28
N THR A 94 8.56 -5.37 11.40
CA THR A 94 8.37 -4.74 12.72
C THR A 94 9.03 -3.37 12.83
N THR A 95 10.03 -3.08 12.00
CA THR A 95 10.63 -1.74 11.93
C THR A 95 9.77 -0.75 11.13
N LEU A 96 9.08 -1.23 10.10
CA LEU A 96 8.26 -0.40 9.20
C LEU A 96 6.84 -0.19 9.72
N GLU A 97 6.27 -1.20 10.37
CA GLU A 97 4.91 -1.15 10.87
C GLU A 97 4.83 -0.27 12.12
N THR A 98 3.89 0.68 12.09
CA THR A 98 3.70 1.65 13.17
C THR A 98 2.33 1.53 13.82
N ASP A 99 1.39 0.83 13.18
CA ASP A 99 0.07 0.57 13.73
C ASP A 99 0.13 -0.64 14.67
N PRO A 100 -0.12 -0.45 15.99
CA PRO A 100 -0.11 -1.54 16.96
C PRO A 100 -1.10 -2.67 16.63
N LEU A 101 -2.17 -2.40 15.89
CA LEU A 101 -3.16 -3.41 15.50
C LEU A 101 -2.60 -4.44 14.51
N TYR A 102 -1.49 -4.12 13.84
CA TYR A 102 -0.87 -4.98 12.84
C TYR A 102 0.55 -5.41 13.23
N LEU A 103 0.97 -5.17 14.47
CA LEU A 103 2.19 -5.75 15.01
C LEU A 103 1.92 -7.15 15.59
N PRO A 104 2.84 -8.12 15.41
CA PRO A 104 2.70 -9.43 16.03
C PRO A 104 2.65 -9.30 17.56
N GLY A 105 1.66 -9.93 18.18
CA GLY A 105 1.45 -9.86 19.63
C GLY A 105 2.43 -10.73 20.40
N SER A 106 2.95 -10.23 21.53
CA SER A 106 3.81 -11.02 22.42
C SER A 106 3.07 -12.16 23.15
N SER A 107 1.73 -12.13 23.15
CA SER A 107 0.86 -13.11 23.82
C SER A 107 0.21 -14.12 22.88
N GLU A 108 0.37 -13.96 21.56
CA GLU A 108 -0.21 -14.88 20.59
C GLU A 108 0.65 -16.14 20.40
N VAL A 109 -0.02 -17.30 20.35
CA VAL A 109 0.64 -18.59 20.15
C VAL A 109 0.98 -18.75 18.67
N GLY A 110 2.26 -18.60 18.31
CA GLY A 110 2.77 -18.95 16.99
C GLY A 110 4.02 -18.16 16.57
N PRO A 111 4.73 -18.60 15.52
CA PRO A 111 5.85 -17.85 14.96
C PRO A 111 5.41 -16.45 14.49
N PRO A 112 6.18 -15.38 14.76
CA PRO A 112 5.83 -14.01 14.35
C PRO A 112 5.52 -13.86 12.86
N ALA A 113 6.20 -14.60 12.00
CA ALA A 113 5.95 -14.60 10.55
C ALA A 113 4.51 -15.01 10.19
N LEU A 114 3.96 -16.03 10.87
CA LEU A 114 2.60 -16.49 10.62
C LEU A 114 1.56 -15.47 11.12
N GLN A 115 1.83 -14.82 12.25
CA GLN A 115 0.99 -13.73 12.76
C GLN A 115 0.97 -12.57 11.77
N ILE A 116 2.14 -12.13 11.28
CA ILE A 116 2.25 -11.06 10.28
C ILE A 116 1.47 -11.41 8.99
N LEU A 117 1.58 -12.65 8.52
CA LEU A 117 0.84 -13.11 7.35
C LEU A 117 -0.68 -13.00 7.56
N ARG A 118 -1.19 -13.47 8.71
CA ARG A 118 -2.62 -13.37 9.07
C ARG A 118 -3.08 -11.92 9.19
N LEU A 119 -2.35 -11.09 9.93
CA LEU A 119 -2.62 -9.66 10.10
C LEU A 119 -2.63 -8.93 8.75
N SER A 120 -1.71 -9.26 7.85
CA SER A 120 -1.69 -8.71 6.49
C SER A 120 -2.87 -9.16 5.64
N PHE A 121 -3.31 -10.43 5.77
CA PHE A 121 -4.52 -10.90 5.11
C PHE A 121 -5.75 -10.12 5.57
N ASP A 122 -5.92 -9.95 6.89
CA ASP A 122 -7.02 -9.19 7.47
C ASP A 122 -6.98 -7.72 7.06
N ARG A 123 -5.80 -7.08 7.09
CA ARG A 123 -5.62 -5.72 6.57
C ARG A 123 -6.05 -5.63 5.11
N ASN A 124 -5.55 -6.53 4.25
CA ASN A 124 -5.85 -6.50 2.82
C ASN A 124 -7.34 -6.69 2.53
N ARG A 125 -8.03 -7.49 3.36
CA ARG A 125 -9.49 -7.63 3.28
C ARG A 125 -10.19 -6.35 3.73
N ALA A 126 -9.82 -5.78 4.87
CA ALA A 126 -10.40 -4.55 5.40
C ALA A 126 -10.23 -3.36 4.45
N VAL A 127 -9.03 -3.18 3.90
CA VAL A 127 -8.72 -2.13 2.93
C VAL A 127 -9.53 -2.28 1.65
N ARG A 128 -9.69 -3.51 1.14
CA ARG A 128 -10.52 -3.77 -0.03
C ARG A 128 -11.98 -3.38 0.20
N ASN A 129 -12.51 -3.68 1.39
CA ASN A 129 -13.87 -3.31 1.75
C ASN A 129 -13.99 -1.78 1.86
N ALA A 130 -13.08 -1.12 2.58
CA ALA A 130 -13.10 0.34 2.72
C ALA A 130 -12.98 1.08 1.37
N LEU A 131 -12.16 0.56 0.45
CA LEU A 131 -12.07 1.09 -0.91
C LEU A 131 -13.38 0.92 -1.68
N ALA A 132 -14.08 -0.20 -1.49
CA ALA A 132 -15.38 -0.44 -2.12
C ALA A 132 -16.47 0.48 -1.52
N ASP A 133 -16.50 0.64 -0.20
CA ASP A 133 -17.45 1.51 0.50
C ASP A 133 -17.25 2.97 0.05
N TRP A 134 -16.01 3.44 -0.03
CA TRP A 134 -15.72 4.79 -0.52
C TRP A 134 -16.09 4.97 -2.00
N ALA A 135 -15.88 3.95 -2.84
CA ALA A 135 -16.28 3.98 -4.23
C ALA A 135 -17.80 4.04 -4.39
N GLU A 136 -18.55 3.26 -3.61
CA GLU A 136 -20.02 3.29 -3.60
C GLU A 136 -20.54 4.66 -3.16
N TYR A 137 -20.04 5.17 -2.04
CA TYR A 137 -20.40 6.51 -1.55
C TYR A 137 -20.12 7.59 -2.62
N SER A 138 -18.95 7.53 -3.26
CA SER A 138 -18.57 8.46 -4.31
C SER A 138 -19.47 8.38 -5.55
N GLU A 139 -20.01 7.20 -5.87
CA GLU A 139 -21.01 7.06 -6.93
C GLU A 139 -22.32 7.76 -6.55
N GLN A 140 -22.75 7.64 -5.29
CA GLN A 140 -23.95 8.31 -4.78
C GLN A 140 -23.82 9.84 -4.84
N VAL A 141 -22.65 10.38 -4.51
CA VAL A 141 -22.38 11.83 -4.54
C VAL A 141 -21.80 12.33 -5.87
N SER A 142 -21.73 11.49 -6.89
CA SER A 142 -21.11 11.79 -8.20
C SER A 142 -21.70 13.01 -8.94
N ARG A 143 -22.91 13.43 -8.57
CA ARG A 143 -23.58 14.63 -9.10
C ARG A 143 -23.06 15.93 -8.50
N HIS A 144 -22.24 15.86 -7.45
CA HIS A 144 -21.63 17.01 -6.80
C HIS A 144 -20.27 17.32 -7.41
N SER A 145 -20.00 18.61 -7.61
CA SER A 145 -18.76 19.10 -8.23
C SER A 145 -17.65 19.46 -7.23
N THR A 146 -17.88 19.31 -5.93
CA THR A 146 -16.96 19.75 -4.87
C THR A 146 -16.19 18.57 -4.29
N SER A 147 -14.86 18.66 -4.23
CA SER A 147 -13.97 17.63 -3.66
C SER A 147 -14.27 17.31 -2.19
N THR A 148 -14.80 18.27 -1.44
CA THR A 148 -15.20 18.09 -0.04
C THR A 148 -16.25 17.00 0.12
N MET A 149 -17.19 16.86 -0.82
CA MET A 149 -18.21 15.81 -0.76
C MET A 149 -17.63 14.40 -0.80
N TYR A 150 -16.45 14.23 -1.42
CA TYR A 150 -15.75 12.94 -1.56
C TYR A 150 -14.70 12.70 -0.49
N THR A 151 -14.27 13.74 0.23
CA THR A 151 -13.12 13.71 1.16
C THR A 151 -13.46 14.14 2.58
N GLU A 152 -14.72 14.47 2.85
CA GLU A 152 -15.26 14.78 4.18
C GLU A 152 -16.40 13.79 4.49
N CYS A 153 -16.09 12.50 4.38
CA CYS A 153 -17.01 11.41 4.66
C CYS A 153 -16.32 10.30 5.47
N ALA A 154 -17.13 9.49 6.16
CA ALA A 154 -16.64 8.45 7.06
C ALA A 154 -15.84 7.35 6.33
N GLU A 155 -16.19 7.07 5.08
CA GLU A 155 -15.50 6.09 4.24
C GLU A 155 -14.09 6.56 3.88
N TYR A 156 -13.93 7.86 3.60
CA TYR A 156 -12.62 8.48 3.37
C TYR A 156 -11.76 8.48 4.64
N ASP A 157 -12.34 8.87 5.79
CA ASP A 157 -11.67 8.85 7.08
C ASP A 157 -11.21 7.44 7.47
N THR A 158 -12.01 6.41 7.13
CA THR A 158 -11.65 5.01 7.34
C THR A 158 -10.39 4.63 6.55
N LEU A 159 -10.27 5.09 5.29
CA LEU A 159 -9.07 4.86 4.48
C LEU A 159 -7.84 5.57 5.07
N LEU A 160 -7.99 6.81 5.55
CA LEU A 160 -6.92 7.52 6.25
C LEU A 160 -6.46 6.79 7.52
N GLY A 161 -7.39 6.14 8.23
CA GLY A 161 -7.13 5.38 9.44
C GLY A 161 -6.12 4.25 9.28
N PHE A 162 -5.98 3.66 8.09
CA PHE A 162 -4.96 2.63 7.82
C PHE A 162 -3.54 3.19 7.58
N GLY A 163 -3.43 4.51 7.40
CA GLY A 163 -2.16 5.20 7.20
C GLY A 163 -1.40 4.78 5.93
N LYS A 164 -0.10 5.08 5.89
CA LYS A 164 0.75 4.93 4.69
C LYS A 164 0.91 3.48 4.20
N SER A 165 0.55 2.49 5.01
CA SER A 165 0.64 1.07 4.67
C SER A 165 -0.26 0.66 3.49
N ILE A 166 -1.30 1.46 3.19
CA ILE A 166 -2.28 1.16 2.13
C ILE A 166 -1.99 1.83 0.79
N ILE A 167 -0.92 2.65 0.72
CA ILE A 167 -0.54 3.36 -0.50
C ILE A 167 -0.44 2.42 -1.71
N PRO A 168 0.16 1.21 -1.63
CA PRO A 168 0.21 0.28 -2.76
C PRO A 168 -1.17 -0.14 -3.28
N GLN A 169 -2.13 -0.39 -2.38
CA GLN A 169 -3.51 -0.76 -2.73
C GLN A 169 -4.23 0.41 -3.39
N VAL A 170 -4.05 1.63 -2.85
CA VAL A 170 -4.60 2.86 -3.44
C VAL A 170 -4.02 3.11 -4.82
N MET A 171 -2.69 2.99 -4.99
CA MET A 171 -2.03 3.16 -6.29
C MET A 171 -2.50 2.14 -7.33
N LEU A 172 -2.70 0.87 -6.94
CA LEU A 172 -3.25 -0.15 -7.83
C LEU A 172 -4.67 0.18 -8.30
N GLN A 173 -5.51 0.71 -7.41
CA GLN A 173 -6.86 1.11 -7.78
C GLN A 173 -6.84 2.37 -8.67
N TYR A 174 -5.98 3.34 -8.36
CA TYR A 174 -5.81 4.53 -9.18
C TYR A 174 -5.37 4.18 -10.62
N ALA A 175 -4.38 3.30 -10.77
CA ALA A 175 -3.92 2.83 -12.08
C ALA A 175 -5.03 2.08 -12.86
N HIS A 176 -5.80 1.24 -12.16
CA HIS A 176 -6.93 0.53 -12.75
C HIS A 176 -7.97 1.50 -13.34
N ASP A 177 -8.34 2.53 -12.57
CA ASP A 177 -9.38 3.48 -12.97
C ASP A 177 -8.92 4.37 -14.13
N ILE A 178 -7.65 4.81 -14.12
CA ILE A 178 -7.03 5.55 -15.23
C ILE A 178 -7.01 4.73 -16.52
N LYS A 179 -6.69 3.43 -16.42
CA LYS A 179 -6.69 2.52 -17.57
C LYS A 179 -8.10 2.30 -18.12
N ALA A 180 -9.08 2.11 -17.24
CA ALA A 180 -10.48 1.93 -17.64
C ALA A 180 -11.02 3.15 -18.43
N GLN A 181 -10.60 4.37 -18.04
CA GLN A 181 -10.97 5.60 -18.73
C GLN A 181 -10.27 5.77 -20.08
N SER A 182 -9.01 5.36 -20.17
CA SER A 182 -8.22 5.48 -21.40
C SER A 182 -8.62 4.46 -22.48
N GLY A 183 -9.13 3.28 -22.07
CA GLY A 183 -9.51 2.19 -22.96
C GLY A 183 -10.94 2.25 -23.50
N ALA A 184 -11.85 2.91 -22.79
CA ALA A 184 -13.20 3.15 -23.26
C ALA A 184 -13.21 4.44 -24.09
N GLY A 185 -13.48 4.38 -25.40
CA GLY A 185 -13.66 5.55 -26.28
C GLY A 185 -14.87 6.43 -25.93
N VAL A 186 -15.25 6.48 -24.66
CA VAL A 186 -16.38 7.20 -24.09
C VAL A 186 -15.88 8.56 -23.65
N VAL A 187 -15.99 9.52 -24.57
CA VAL A 187 -15.98 10.94 -24.22
C VAL A 187 -17.26 11.21 -23.43
N SER A 188 -17.21 11.06 -22.09
CA SER A 188 -18.29 11.57 -21.26
C SER A 188 -18.30 13.09 -21.39
N ALA A 189 -19.40 13.66 -21.87
CA ALA A 189 -19.57 15.10 -22.08
C ALA A 189 -19.47 15.93 -20.77
N SER A 190 -19.37 15.28 -19.60
CA SER A 190 -19.09 15.91 -18.30
C SER A 190 -17.61 15.85 -17.88
N GLY A 191 -16.71 15.19 -18.63
CA GLY A 191 -15.30 15.00 -18.27
C GLY A 191 -15.05 14.11 -17.04
N ILE A 192 -16.11 13.76 -16.30
CA ILE A 192 -16.07 12.89 -15.11
C ILE A 192 -16.88 11.65 -15.47
N GLY A 193 -16.24 10.70 -16.15
CA GLY A 193 -16.75 9.33 -16.26
C GLY A 193 -16.66 8.66 -14.89
N ARG A 194 -17.59 7.76 -14.60
CA ARG A 194 -17.69 6.91 -13.39
C ARG A 194 -16.40 6.86 -12.57
N GLY A 195 -16.43 7.44 -11.36
CA GLY A 195 -15.48 7.11 -10.31
C GLY A 195 -14.02 7.51 -10.56
N VAL A 196 -13.73 8.68 -11.18
CA VAL A 196 -12.42 9.31 -10.97
C VAL A 196 -12.40 9.82 -9.53
N LEU A 197 -12.12 8.89 -8.61
CA LEU A 197 -12.04 9.20 -7.20
C LEU A 197 -10.89 10.18 -7.00
N PHE A 198 -10.99 10.97 -5.94
CA PHE A 198 -9.98 11.92 -5.51
C PHE A 198 -8.76 11.18 -4.93
N TRP A 199 -8.27 10.16 -5.66
CA TRP A 199 -7.14 9.31 -5.32
C TRP A 199 -5.90 10.13 -4.97
N TYR A 200 -5.64 11.18 -5.75
CA TYR A 200 -4.55 12.10 -5.50
C TYR A 200 -4.68 12.83 -4.15
N GLU A 201 -5.90 13.13 -3.72
CA GLU A 201 -6.18 13.79 -2.44
C GLU A 201 -5.94 12.80 -1.30
N LEU A 202 -6.47 11.57 -1.42
CA LEU A 202 -6.21 10.48 -0.48
C LEU A 202 -4.70 10.20 -0.35
N LEU A 203 -3.99 10.07 -1.47
CA LEU A 203 -2.55 9.85 -1.47
C LEU A 203 -1.79 11.02 -0.82
N HIS A 204 -2.19 12.26 -1.13
CA HIS A 204 -1.56 13.43 -0.54
C HIS A 204 -1.77 13.47 0.98
N GLU A 205 -2.99 13.20 1.45
CA GLU A 205 -3.31 13.21 2.87
C GLU A 205 -2.68 12.02 3.62
N LEU A 206 -2.62 10.83 3.01
CA LEU A 206 -1.86 9.70 3.55
C LEU A 206 -0.37 10.03 3.72
N VAL A 207 0.24 10.75 2.77
CA VAL A 207 1.68 11.04 2.81
C VAL A 207 2.01 12.23 3.71
N TRP A 208 1.23 13.32 3.61
CA TRP A 208 1.52 14.61 4.23
C TRP A 208 0.66 14.94 5.45
N GLY A 209 -0.43 14.20 5.70
CA GLY A 209 -1.39 14.49 6.76
C GLY A 209 -2.26 15.72 6.49
N CYS A 210 -2.33 16.18 5.23
CA CYS A 210 -3.16 17.29 4.84
C CYS A 210 -3.66 17.16 3.40
N LYS A 211 -4.73 17.89 3.10
CA LYS A 211 -5.33 18.06 1.77
C LYS A 211 -4.44 18.91 0.86
N THR A 212 -4.52 18.70 -0.46
CA THR A 212 -3.73 19.45 -1.47
C THR A 212 -4.17 20.91 -1.60
N GLY A 213 -5.46 21.18 -1.37
CA GLY A 213 -6.07 22.49 -1.62
C GLY A 213 -6.08 22.93 -3.08
N VAL A 214 -5.82 22.02 -4.03
CA VAL A 214 -5.81 22.34 -5.47
C VAL A 214 -7.24 22.52 -5.98
N GLN A 215 -7.48 23.61 -6.71
CA GLN A 215 -8.80 23.93 -7.25
C GLN A 215 -9.04 23.33 -8.64
N THR A 216 -7.98 23.13 -9.43
CA THR A 216 -8.05 22.61 -10.80
C THR A 216 -7.01 21.53 -10.98
N VAL A 217 -7.46 20.33 -11.34
CA VAL A 217 -6.60 19.15 -11.51
C VAL A 217 -6.84 18.55 -12.87
N GLU A 218 -5.77 18.28 -13.60
CA GLU A 218 -5.82 17.38 -14.74
C GLU A 218 -5.45 15.98 -14.25
N PHE A 219 -6.44 15.08 -14.20
CA PHE A 219 -6.31 13.79 -13.52
C PHE A 219 -5.23 12.88 -14.11
N GLY A 220 -5.01 12.95 -15.42
CA GLY A 220 -3.99 12.15 -16.12
C GLY A 220 -2.58 12.58 -15.70
N GLU A 221 -2.29 13.88 -15.77
CA GLU A 221 -1.02 14.43 -15.29
C GLU A 221 -0.81 14.23 -13.79
N MET A 222 -1.89 14.33 -13.00
CA MET A 222 -1.83 14.05 -11.56
C MET A 222 -1.44 12.59 -11.30
N TYR A 223 -2.06 11.64 -12.01
CA TYR A 223 -1.71 10.23 -11.92
C TYR A 223 -0.24 10.00 -12.31
N LYS A 224 0.23 10.57 -13.42
CA LYS A 224 1.64 10.41 -13.86
C LYS A 224 2.63 10.87 -12.80
N ARG A 225 2.35 11.96 -12.08
CA ARG A 225 3.20 12.43 -10.98
C ARG A 225 3.26 11.43 -9.83
N TRP A 226 2.10 10.92 -9.41
CA TRP A 226 2.02 9.91 -8.36
C TRP A 226 2.65 8.58 -8.77
N GLU A 227 2.42 8.14 -10.01
CA GLU A 227 3.03 6.95 -10.59
C GLU A 227 4.55 7.07 -10.66
N ALA A 228 5.08 8.20 -11.14
CA ALA A 228 6.52 8.44 -11.21
C ALA A 228 7.17 8.41 -9.83
N TRP A 229 6.53 9.03 -8.83
CA TRP A 229 6.99 8.98 -7.44
C TRP A 229 6.97 7.55 -6.87
N PHE A 230 5.85 6.84 -7.05
CA PHE A 230 5.69 5.48 -6.52
C PHE A 230 6.68 4.51 -7.17
N GLN A 231 6.88 4.62 -8.49
CA GLN A 231 7.89 3.84 -9.23
C GLN A 231 9.33 4.22 -8.90
N GLY A 232 9.59 5.46 -8.49
CA GLY A 232 10.90 5.93 -8.05
C GLY A 232 11.33 5.45 -6.64
N GLY A 233 10.62 4.47 -6.07
CA GLY A 233 10.88 3.94 -4.73
C GLY A 233 10.07 4.62 -3.61
N GLY A 234 9.19 5.58 -3.94
CA GLY A 234 8.22 6.11 -2.98
C GLY A 234 8.83 6.81 -1.75
N GLY A 235 10.12 7.15 -1.74
CA GLY A 235 10.73 7.91 -0.64
C GLY A 235 9.99 9.24 -0.42
N VAL A 236 10.06 9.80 0.80
CA VAL A 236 9.42 11.10 1.11
C VAL A 236 10.02 12.23 0.25
N GLU A 237 11.28 12.07 -0.17
CA GLU A 237 11.93 12.95 -1.14
C GLU A 237 11.33 12.74 -2.53
N GLY A 238 10.73 13.79 -3.10
CA GLY A 238 10.13 13.76 -4.44
C GLY A 238 8.64 13.40 -4.49
N VAL A 239 7.98 13.22 -3.33
CA VAL A 239 6.51 13.12 -3.27
C VAL A 239 5.91 14.37 -3.89
N PRO A 240 4.89 14.23 -4.77
CA PRO A 240 4.18 15.38 -5.32
C PRO A 240 3.65 16.29 -4.20
N ARG A 241 4.11 17.55 -4.19
CA ARG A 241 3.59 18.60 -3.30
C ARG A 241 2.63 19.47 -4.07
N PHE A 242 1.47 19.70 -3.48
CA PHE A 242 0.44 20.53 -4.05
C PHE A 242 -0.06 21.49 -2.97
N GLY A 243 0.01 22.79 -3.26
CA GLY A 243 -0.24 23.85 -2.29
C GLY A 243 0.68 25.03 -2.54
N ARG A 244 0.31 26.22 -2.05
CA ARG A 244 1.10 27.45 -2.24
C ARG A 244 2.52 27.25 -1.72
N GLU A 245 3.48 27.04 -2.63
CA GLU A 245 4.79 27.62 -2.43
C GLU A 245 4.55 29.10 -2.16
N ALA A 246 5.01 29.57 -1.01
CA ALA A 246 4.86 30.95 -0.60
C ALA A 246 5.33 31.87 -1.74
N ALA A 247 4.42 32.73 -2.20
CA ALA A 247 4.81 33.95 -2.87
C ALA A 247 5.63 34.83 -1.92
#